data_AF-A0A7S2L699-F1
#
_entry.id   AF-A0A7S2L699-F1
#
_cell.length_a   1.000
_cell.length_b   1.000
_cell.length_c   1.000
_cell.angle_alpha   90.00
_cell.angle_beta   90.00
_cell.angle_gamma   90.00
#
_symmetry.space_group_name_H-M   'P 1'
#
loop_
_entity.id
_entity.type
_entity.pdbx_description
1 polymer ?
#
loop_
_entity_poly.entity_id
_entity_poly.type
_entity_poly.pdbx_seq_one_letter_code
_entity_poly.pdbx_strand_id
1 'polypeptide(L)'
;MLPAYVHQQSFFGGVPPLSEGVGFAIVLGFGAFFSVFTTAIVCLDKAYNGTAQTSEQFNTAGRSVKTGLTASVIVAQWTWAATLLQSSNKAWTYGISGAYWYAAGAAVQVLLFGVLAIEVKRKAPNAHTVCEMVRARWGTAAHVTFLAFCLLANMIATSMLLLGGAATVHALTGMNVNLESFL
;
A
#
# COMPACT_ATOMS: atom_id res chain seq x y z
N MET A 1 -10.80 -8.91 29.15
CA MET A 1 -11.17 -7.51 28.83
C MET A 1 -10.89 -6.69 30.06
N LEU A 2 -9.89 -5.80 30.05
CA LEU A 2 -9.65 -4.91 31.20
C LEU A 2 -10.84 -3.94 31.30
N PRO A 3 -11.50 -3.80 32.47
CA PRO A 3 -12.73 -3.02 32.62
C PRO A 3 -12.58 -1.50 32.38
N ALA A 4 -11.36 -1.02 32.12
CA ALA A 4 -11.05 0.41 31.97
C ALA A 4 -11.40 1.04 30.61
N TYR A 5 -11.79 0.25 29.59
CA TYR A 5 -11.97 0.75 28.21
C TYR A 5 -13.37 0.53 27.63
N VAL A 6 -14.33 0.08 28.44
CA VAL A 6 -15.72 -0.09 27.99
C VAL A 6 -16.36 1.31 27.93
N HIS A 7 -16.80 1.75 26.74
CA HIS A 7 -17.47 3.04 26.46
C HIS A 7 -16.61 4.31 26.29
N GLN A 8 -15.30 4.22 26.07
CA GLN A 8 -14.49 5.39 25.68
C GLN A 8 -14.64 5.67 24.18
N GLN A 9 -15.07 6.89 23.80
CA GLN A 9 -15.22 7.33 22.40
C GLN A 9 -13.89 7.71 21.71
N SER A 10 -12.79 7.77 22.46
CA SER A 10 -11.48 8.14 21.95
C SER A 10 -10.38 7.33 22.64
N PHE A 11 -9.35 6.97 21.89
CA PHE A 11 -8.24 6.14 22.37
C PHE A 11 -7.34 6.88 23.38
N PHE A 12 -7.35 8.23 23.34
CA PHE A 12 -6.54 9.11 24.19
C PHE A 12 -7.37 9.99 25.15
N GLY A 13 -8.63 9.65 25.42
CA GLY A 13 -9.47 10.42 26.35
C GLY A 13 -9.84 11.82 25.86
N GLY A 14 -9.82 12.06 24.55
CA GLY A 14 -10.34 13.28 23.91
C GLY A 14 -9.35 14.43 23.81
N VAL A 15 -8.14 14.27 24.35
CA VAL A 15 -7.06 15.26 24.24
C VAL A 15 -5.96 14.69 23.35
N PRO A 16 -5.58 15.35 22.25
CA PRO A 16 -4.52 14.86 21.38
C PRO A 16 -3.19 14.82 22.16
N PRO A 17 -2.47 13.68 22.16
CA PRO A 17 -1.23 13.52 22.91
C PRO A 17 -0.07 14.36 22.35
N LEU A 18 -0.14 14.77 21.09
CA LEU A 18 0.87 15.58 20.41
C LEU A 18 0.28 16.92 19.96
N SER A 19 1.11 17.95 19.89
CA SER A 19 0.72 19.25 19.35
C SER A 19 0.46 19.19 17.84
N GLU A 20 -0.45 20.01 17.33
CA GLU A 20 -0.75 20.15 15.90
C GLU A 20 0.50 20.39 15.03
N GLY A 21 1.51 21.11 15.54
CA GLY A 21 2.77 21.35 14.82
C GLY A 21 3.53 20.07 14.46
N VAL A 22 3.39 19.01 15.26
CA VAL A 22 3.97 17.69 14.94
C VAL A 22 3.19 17.02 13.81
N GLY A 23 1.87 17.24 13.73
CA GLY A 23 1.04 16.76 12.62
C GLY A 23 1.50 17.33 11.27
N PHE A 24 1.68 18.65 11.20
CA PHE A 24 2.22 19.30 10.00
C PHE A 24 3.63 18.82 9.67
N ALA A 25 4.50 18.64 10.67
CA ALA A 25 5.85 18.14 10.45
C ALA A 25 5.86 16.69 9.91
N ILE A 26 4.93 15.84 10.35
CA ILE A 26 4.79 14.48 9.82
C ILE A 26 4.29 14.51 8.38
N VAL A 27 3.18 15.21 8.09
CA VAL A 27 2.57 15.20 6.75
C VAL A 27 3.52 15.85 5.73
N LEU A 28 3.97 17.07 5.99
CA LEU A 28 4.79 17.83 5.04
C LEU A 28 6.26 17.40 5.08
N GLY A 29 6.82 17.22 6.28
CA GLY A 29 8.24 16.91 6.44
C GLY A 29 8.58 15.51 5.95
N PHE A 30 7.76 14.49 6.28
CA PHE A 30 8.00 13.13 5.80
C PHE A 30 7.76 13.02 4.30
N GLY A 31 6.67 13.61 3.78
CA GLY A 31 6.38 13.63 2.34
C GLY A 31 7.50 14.29 1.53
N ALA A 32 7.95 15.49 1.93
CA ALA A 32 9.04 16.20 1.27
C ALA A 32 10.37 15.45 1.37
N PHE A 33 10.69 14.87 2.55
CA PHE A 33 11.90 14.10 2.74
C PHE A 33 11.96 12.90 1.79
N PHE A 34 10.90 12.08 1.72
CA PHE A 34 10.87 10.92 0.82
C PHE A 34 10.89 11.33 -0.65
N SER A 35 10.22 12.42 -1.02
CA SER A 35 10.26 12.94 -2.39
C SER A 35 11.68 13.35 -2.81
N VAL A 36 12.39 14.09 -1.95
CA VAL A 36 13.77 14.51 -2.22
C VAL A 36 14.70 13.31 -2.21
N PHE A 37 14.55 12.39 -1.26
CA PHE A 37 15.36 11.19 -1.14
C PHE A 37 15.23 10.27 -2.36
N THR A 38 14.00 9.95 -2.78
CA THR A 38 13.75 9.14 -3.97
C THR A 38 14.25 9.84 -5.23
N THR A 39 14.04 11.16 -5.35
CA THR A 39 14.57 11.94 -6.48
C THR A 39 16.09 11.88 -6.54
N ALA A 40 16.78 12.03 -5.40
CA ALA A 40 18.23 11.93 -5.31
C ALA A 40 18.73 10.54 -5.74
N ILE A 41 18.07 9.46 -5.34
CA ILE A 41 18.40 8.10 -5.79
C ILE A 41 18.21 7.97 -7.31
N VAL A 42 17.13 8.47 -7.88
CA VAL A 42 16.89 8.43 -9.33
C VAL A 42 17.94 9.23 -10.10
N CYS A 43 18.33 10.41 -9.59
CA CYS A 43 19.41 11.19 -10.17
C CYS A 43 20.76 10.47 -10.08
N LEU A 44 21.03 9.79 -8.96
CA LEU A 44 22.24 9.00 -8.76
C LEU A 44 22.28 7.82 -9.73
N ASP A 45 21.19 7.06 -9.86
CA ASP A 45 21.09 5.95 -10.82
C ASP A 45 21.30 6.45 -12.26
N LYS A 46 20.71 7.59 -12.63
CA LYS A 46 20.92 8.20 -13.95
C LYS A 46 22.39 8.60 -14.18
N ALA A 47 23.07 9.13 -13.16
CA ALA A 47 24.45 9.60 -13.26
C ALA A 47 25.47 8.45 -13.31
N TYR A 48 25.26 7.38 -12.54
CA TYR A 48 26.23 6.28 -12.40
C TYR A 48 25.91 5.06 -13.27
N ASN A 49 24.64 4.70 -13.47
CA ASN A 49 24.24 3.55 -14.29
C ASN A 49 23.86 3.93 -15.72
N GLY A 50 23.73 5.22 -16.05
CA GLY A 50 23.37 5.67 -17.39
C GLY A 50 21.99 5.18 -17.86
N THR A 51 21.09 4.86 -16.92
CA THR A 51 19.78 4.29 -17.20
C THR A 51 18.91 5.27 -18.01
N ALA A 52 18.56 4.87 -19.23
CA ALA A 52 17.59 5.59 -20.03
C ALA A 52 16.20 5.43 -19.40
N GLN A 53 15.59 6.55 -19.00
CA GLN A 53 14.24 6.60 -18.43
C GLN A 53 13.19 6.41 -19.55
N THR A 54 13.07 5.18 -20.05
CA THR A 54 12.03 4.79 -21.02
C THR A 54 10.81 4.25 -20.29
N SER A 55 9.65 4.26 -20.94
CA SER A 55 8.42 3.68 -20.37
C SER A 55 8.59 2.18 -20.07
N GLU A 56 9.39 1.46 -20.85
CA GLU A 56 9.73 0.06 -20.58
C GLU A 56 10.60 -0.07 -19.32
N GLN A 57 11.61 0.79 -19.15
CA GLN A 57 12.45 0.81 -17.96
C GLN A 57 11.63 1.13 -16.70
N PHE A 58 10.68 2.06 -16.77
CA PHE A 58 9.81 2.40 -15.64
C PHE A 58 8.89 1.23 -15.24
N ASN A 59 8.28 0.54 -16.21
CA ASN A 59 7.34 -0.55 -15.92
C ASN A 59 8.01 -1.89 -15.60
N THR A 60 9.23 -2.11 -16.08
CA THR A 60 9.92 -3.41 -15.96
C THR A 60 11.19 -3.36 -15.12
N ALA A 61 11.61 -2.17 -14.68
CA ALA A 61 12.90 -1.93 -14.03
C ALA A 61 14.08 -2.56 -14.80
N GLY A 62 14.00 -2.59 -16.14
CA GLY A 62 15.00 -3.20 -17.02
C GLY A 62 15.16 -4.70 -16.85
N ARG A 63 14.18 -5.38 -16.21
CA ARG A 63 14.23 -6.81 -15.84
C ARG A 63 15.46 -7.18 -15.00
N SER A 64 16.11 -6.22 -14.35
CA SER A 64 17.36 -6.42 -13.59
C SER A 64 17.14 -6.67 -12.08
N VAL A 65 15.89 -6.53 -11.63
CA VAL A 65 15.51 -6.68 -10.22
C VAL A 65 15.54 -8.15 -9.80
N LYS A 66 16.34 -8.46 -8.77
CA LYS A 66 16.46 -9.81 -8.21
C LYS A 66 15.18 -10.25 -7.51
N THR A 67 14.93 -11.56 -7.49
CA THR A 67 13.75 -12.18 -6.87
C THR A 67 13.53 -11.78 -5.41
N GLY A 68 14.61 -11.62 -4.63
CA GLY A 68 14.53 -11.17 -3.24
C GLY A 68 13.92 -9.76 -3.10
N LEU A 69 14.37 -8.81 -3.90
CA LEU A 69 13.84 -7.44 -3.89
C LEU A 69 12.39 -7.41 -4.39
N THR A 70 12.07 -8.19 -5.42
CA THR A 70 10.69 -8.37 -5.91
C THR A 70 9.77 -8.94 -4.83
N ALA A 71 10.22 -9.95 -4.07
CA ALA A 71 9.44 -10.54 -2.99
C ALA A 71 9.18 -9.54 -1.86
N SER A 72 10.19 -8.76 -1.44
CA SER A 72 10.02 -7.71 -0.43
C SER A 72 9.02 -6.65 -0.85
N VAL A 73 9.04 -6.23 -2.12
CA VAL A 73 8.10 -5.24 -2.66
C VAL A 73 6.66 -5.78 -2.66
N ILE A 74 6.45 -7.05 -3.00
CA ILE A 74 5.12 -7.69 -2.96
C ILE A 74 4.57 -7.70 -1.52
N VAL A 75 5.40 -8.08 -0.54
CA VAL A 75 4.99 -8.11 0.88
C VAL A 75 4.68 -6.69 1.38
N ALA A 76 5.48 -5.70 0.99
CA ALA A 76 5.25 -4.30 1.35
C ALA A 76 3.93 -3.77 0.78
N GLN A 77 3.62 -4.05 -0.49
CA GLN A 77 2.36 -3.61 -1.13
C GLN A 77 1.12 -4.25 -0.51
N TRP A 78 1.24 -5.47 -0.01
CA TRP A 78 0.14 -6.16 0.68
C TRP A 78 -0.07 -5.64 2.11
N THR A 79 0.96 -5.06 2.72
CA THR A 79 0.92 -4.53 4.09
C THR A 79 0.30 -3.13 4.11
N TRP A 80 -1.03 -3.06 4.00
CA TRP A 80 -1.76 -1.80 4.09
C TRP A 80 -2.20 -1.47 5.53
N ALA A 81 -2.42 -0.18 5.82
CA ALA A 81 -2.81 0.30 7.15
C ALA A 81 -4.09 -0.37 7.68
N ALA A 82 -5.09 -0.61 6.82
CA ALA A 82 -6.29 -1.33 7.19
C ALA A 82 -6.03 -2.78 7.67
N THR A 83 -5.05 -3.53 7.12
CA THR A 83 -4.69 -4.89 7.52
C THR A 83 -4.03 -4.86 8.88
N LEU A 84 -3.17 -3.86 9.12
CA LEU A 84 -2.59 -3.65 10.43
C LEU A 84 -3.69 -3.36 11.47
N LEU A 85 -4.61 -2.45 11.16
CA LEU A 85 -5.73 -2.11 12.05
C LEU A 85 -6.64 -3.32 12.31
N GLN A 86 -6.99 -4.09 11.27
CA GLN A 86 -7.80 -5.30 11.40
C GLN A 86 -7.07 -6.39 12.19
N SER A 87 -5.76 -6.56 11.98
CA SER A 87 -4.92 -7.48 12.75
C SER A 87 -4.86 -7.09 14.23
N SER A 88 -4.66 -5.80 14.53
CA SER A 88 -4.69 -5.28 15.89
C SER A 88 -6.06 -5.46 16.55
N ASN A 89 -7.15 -5.26 15.82
CA ASN A 89 -8.50 -5.50 16.32
C ASN A 89 -8.70 -6.99 16.66
N LYS A 90 -8.28 -7.90 15.79
CA LYS A 90 -8.31 -9.35 16.06
C LYS A 90 -7.41 -9.75 17.22
N ALA A 91 -6.22 -9.15 17.36
CA ALA A 91 -5.35 -9.36 18.50
C ALA A 91 -5.98 -8.88 19.81
N TRP A 92 -6.71 -7.77 19.77
CA TRP A 92 -7.41 -7.25 20.94
C TRP A 92 -8.53 -8.18 21.41
N THR A 93 -9.31 -8.74 20.48
CA THR A 93 -10.44 -9.64 20.83
C THR A 93 -10.00 -11.05 21.19
N TYR A 94 -9.01 -11.60 20.47
CA TYR A 94 -8.64 -13.03 20.57
C TYR A 94 -7.21 -13.27 21.03
N GLY A 95 -6.46 -12.22 21.40
CA GLY A 95 -5.05 -12.32 21.76
C GLY A 95 -4.15 -12.61 20.55
N ILE A 96 -2.91 -13.05 20.82
CA ILE A 96 -1.89 -13.32 19.80
C ILE A 96 -2.38 -14.33 18.74
N SER A 97 -3.21 -15.29 19.12
CA SER A 97 -3.79 -16.27 18.19
C SER A 97 -4.70 -15.61 17.15
N GLY A 98 -5.42 -14.54 17.49
CA GLY A 98 -6.27 -13.79 16.56
C GLY A 98 -5.50 -13.14 15.42
N ALA A 99 -4.41 -12.45 15.74
CA ALA A 99 -3.51 -11.88 14.73
C ALA A 99 -2.80 -12.97 13.93
N TYR A 100 -2.36 -14.06 14.57
CA TYR A 100 -1.74 -15.19 13.88
C TYR A 100 -2.67 -15.80 12.83
N TRP A 101 -3.91 -16.12 13.18
CA TRP A 101 -4.87 -16.72 12.24
C TRP A 101 -5.25 -15.78 11.10
N TYR A 102 -5.36 -14.47 11.37
CA TYR A 102 -5.58 -13.47 10.33
C TYR A 102 -4.40 -13.42 9.34
N ALA A 103 -3.17 -13.34 9.85
CA ALA A 103 -1.96 -13.33 9.03
C ALA A 103 -1.79 -14.66 8.26
N ALA A 104 -2.08 -15.80 8.87
CA ALA A 104 -1.98 -17.11 8.25
C ALA A 104 -2.97 -17.25 7.07
N GLY A 105 -4.23 -16.82 7.25
CA GLY A 105 -5.24 -16.85 6.18
C GLY A 105 -4.83 -15.99 4.98
N ALA A 106 -4.27 -14.81 5.25
CA ALA A 106 -3.74 -13.93 4.23
C ALA A 106 -2.50 -14.50 3.51
N ALA A 107 -1.56 -15.09 4.26
CA ALA A 107 -0.33 -15.65 3.71
C ALA A 107 -0.61 -16.73 2.65
N VAL A 108 -1.63 -17.57 2.87
CA VAL A 108 -2.06 -18.58 1.89
C VAL A 108 -2.49 -17.94 0.57
N GLN A 109 -3.26 -16.84 0.62
CA GLN A 109 -3.71 -16.14 -0.58
C GLN A 109 -2.53 -15.53 -1.36
N VAL A 110 -1.56 -14.93 -0.65
CA VAL A 110 -0.35 -14.36 -1.26
C VAL A 110 0.51 -15.45 -1.90
N LEU A 111 0.66 -16.60 -1.25
CA LEU A 111 1.41 -17.74 -1.81
C LEU A 111 0.75 -18.28 -3.08
N LEU A 112 -0.56 -18.49 -3.06
CA LEU A 112 -1.31 -18.95 -4.23
C LEU A 112 -1.22 -17.96 -5.39
N PHE A 113 -1.33 -16.66 -5.09
CA PHE A 113 -1.16 -15.62 -6.09
C PHE A 113 0.25 -15.60 -6.66
N GLY A 114 1.28 -15.84 -5.83
CA GLY A 114 2.67 -15.97 -6.28
C GLY A 114 2.86 -17.09 -7.31
N VAL A 115 2.28 -18.28 -7.06
CA VAL A 115 2.33 -19.40 -8.01
C VAL A 115 1.63 -19.03 -9.33
N LEU A 116 0.44 -18.43 -9.26
CA LEU A 116 -0.29 -17.98 -10.44
C LEU A 116 0.48 -16.92 -11.23
N ALA A 117 1.12 -15.95 -10.55
CA ALA A 117 1.90 -14.90 -11.18
C ALA A 117 3.11 -15.47 -11.94
N ILE A 118 3.79 -16.48 -11.37
CA ILE A 118 4.89 -17.19 -12.04
C ILE A 118 4.38 -17.88 -13.31
N GLU A 119 3.27 -18.62 -13.21
CA GLU A 119 2.69 -19.32 -14.38
C GLU A 119 2.23 -18.36 -15.48
N VAL A 120 1.65 -17.21 -15.12
CA VAL A 120 1.29 -16.15 -16.05
C VAL A 120 2.54 -15.61 -16.76
N LYS A 121 3.62 -15.31 -16.03
CA LYS A 121 4.86 -14.81 -16.64
C LYS A 121 5.59 -15.85 -17.49
N ARG A 122 5.45 -17.14 -17.18
CA ARG A 122 5.95 -18.24 -18.05
C ARG A 122 5.20 -18.30 -19.39
N LYS A 123 3.89 -18.01 -19.41
CA LYS A 123 3.05 -18.08 -20.62
C LYS A 123 2.98 -16.76 -21.41
N ALA A 124 3.06 -15.62 -20.73
CA ALA A 124 2.97 -14.28 -21.31
C ALA A 124 4.07 -13.35 -20.74
N PRO A 125 5.36 -13.58 -21.09
CA PRO A 125 6.48 -12.84 -20.52
C PRO A 125 6.49 -11.35 -20.88
N ASN A 126 5.89 -10.99 -22.03
CA ASN A 126 5.86 -9.62 -22.55
C ASN A 126 4.60 -8.83 -22.13
N ALA A 127 3.67 -9.42 -21.38
CA ALA A 127 2.52 -8.68 -20.88
C ALA A 127 2.97 -7.73 -19.75
N HIS A 128 2.63 -6.45 -19.89
CA HIS A 128 2.97 -5.41 -18.92
C HIS A 128 1.86 -5.23 -17.88
N THR A 129 0.60 -5.44 -18.28
CA THR A 129 -0.56 -5.30 -17.39
C THR A 129 -1.49 -6.50 -17.42
N VAL A 130 -2.25 -6.73 -16.34
CA VAL A 130 -3.29 -7.77 -16.31
C VAL A 130 -4.37 -7.50 -17.36
N CYS A 131 -4.64 -6.23 -17.66
CA CYS A 131 -5.64 -5.83 -18.65
C CYS A 131 -5.24 -6.23 -20.09
N GLU A 132 -3.95 -6.20 -20.44
CA GLU A 132 -3.45 -6.70 -21.73
C GLU A 132 -3.68 -8.20 -21.88
N MET A 133 -3.43 -8.97 -20.82
CA MET A 133 -3.71 -10.40 -20.80
C MET A 133 -5.20 -10.69 -20.96
N VAL A 134 -6.07 -9.89 -20.31
CA VAL A 134 -7.52 -10.02 -20.47
C VAL A 134 -7.94 -9.72 -21.91
N ARG A 135 -7.40 -8.67 -22.52
CA ARG A 135 -7.68 -8.32 -23.92
C ARG A 135 -7.28 -9.42 -24.89
N ALA A 136 -6.09 -10.00 -24.69
CA ALA A 136 -5.59 -11.08 -25.54
C ALA A 136 -6.45 -12.34 -25.48
N ARG A 137 -7.08 -12.63 -24.33
CA ARG A 137 -7.84 -13.86 -24.11
C ARG A 137 -9.36 -13.72 -24.33
N TRP A 138 -9.96 -12.59 -24.00
CA TRP A 138 -11.42 -12.36 -24.02
C TRP A 138 -11.87 -11.17 -24.88
N GLY A 139 -10.95 -10.47 -25.54
CA GLY A 139 -11.25 -9.39 -26.47
C GLY A 139 -11.53 -8.03 -25.80
N THR A 140 -11.96 -7.06 -26.62
CA THR A 140 -12.05 -5.64 -26.23
C THR A 140 -13.15 -5.37 -25.19
N ALA A 141 -14.30 -6.05 -25.27
CA ALA A 141 -15.39 -5.83 -24.31
C ALA A 141 -14.99 -6.19 -22.88
N ALA A 142 -14.36 -7.36 -22.69
CA ALA A 142 -13.82 -7.79 -21.40
C ALA A 142 -12.66 -6.90 -20.93
N HIS A 143 -11.84 -6.40 -21.85
CA HIS A 143 -10.76 -5.47 -21.52
C HIS A 143 -11.28 -4.17 -20.91
N VAL A 144 -12.31 -3.55 -21.50
CA VAL A 144 -12.87 -2.29 -21.01
C VAL A 144 -13.52 -2.47 -19.63
N THR A 145 -14.25 -3.56 -19.40
CA THR A 145 -14.87 -3.83 -18.09
C THR A 145 -13.83 -4.08 -17.01
N PHE A 146 -12.81 -4.91 -17.27
CA PHE A 146 -11.73 -5.14 -16.31
C PHE A 146 -10.89 -3.89 -16.08
N LEU A 147 -10.65 -3.08 -17.10
CA LEU A 147 -9.96 -1.80 -16.95
C LEU A 147 -10.74 -0.87 -16.02
N ALA A 148 -12.05 -0.75 -16.20
CA ALA A 148 -12.91 0.04 -15.32
C ALA A 148 -12.88 -0.49 -13.87
N PHE A 149 -12.99 -1.81 -13.66
CA PHE A 149 -12.89 -2.40 -12.32
C PHE A 149 -11.53 -2.19 -11.68
N CYS A 150 -10.43 -2.36 -12.43
CA CYS A 150 -9.09 -2.11 -11.92
C CYS A 150 -8.89 -0.65 -11.54
N LEU A 151 -9.37 0.30 -12.34
CA LEU A 151 -9.29 1.72 -12.01
C LEU A 151 -10.13 2.06 -10.76
N LEU A 152 -11.37 1.58 -10.69
CA LEU A 152 -12.23 1.80 -9.53
C LEU A 152 -11.63 1.18 -8.26
N ALA A 153 -11.10 -0.05 -8.33
CA ALA A 153 -10.45 -0.70 -7.20
C ALA A 153 -9.24 0.10 -6.70
N ASN A 154 -8.40 0.60 -7.62
CA ASN A 154 -7.27 1.46 -7.24
C ASN A 154 -7.74 2.78 -6.62
N MET A 155 -8.78 3.42 -7.18
CA MET A 155 -9.35 4.64 -6.59
C MET A 155 -9.88 4.43 -5.18
N ILE A 156 -10.65 3.34 -4.96
CA ILE A 156 -11.16 2.98 -3.64
C ILE A 156 -10.00 2.66 -2.68
N ALA A 157 -8.99 1.93 -3.14
CA ALA A 157 -7.82 1.58 -2.35
C ALA A 157 -7.03 2.81 -1.90
N THR A 158 -6.77 3.74 -2.82
CA THR A 158 -6.11 5.01 -2.49
C THR A 158 -6.96 5.84 -1.53
N SER A 159 -8.28 5.89 -1.73
CA SER A 159 -9.19 6.63 -0.86
C SER A 159 -9.19 6.10 0.58
N MET A 160 -9.23 4.77 0.77
CA MET A 160 -9.17 4.18 2.12
C MET A 160 -7.82 4.39 2.80
N LEU A 161 -6.72 4.46 2.04
CA LEU A 161 -5.40 4.73 2.58
C LEU A 161 -5.25 6.20 3.01
N LEU A 162 -5.73 7.14 2.19
CA LEU A 162 -5.75 8.57 2.52
C LEU A 162 -6.58 8.83 3.76
N LEU A 163 -7.83 8.32 3.79
CA LEU A 163 -8.72 8.46 4.94
C LEU A 163 -8.15 7.78 6.19
N GLY A 164 -7.54 6.60 6.04
CA GLY A 164 -6.89 5.89 7.14
C GLY A 164 -5.70 6.68 7.70
N GLY A 165 -4.87 7.24 6.84
CA GLY A 165 -3.73 8.08 7.22
C GLY A 165 -4.18 9.35 7.96
N ALA A 166 -5.11 10.11 7.38
CA ALA A 166 -5.66 11.31 8.01
C ALA A 166 -6.36 11.00 9.35
N ALA A 167 -7.15 9.93 9.43
CA ALA A 167 -7.76 9.53 10.70
C ALA A 167 -6.71 9.25 11.80
N THR A 168 -5.56 8.66 11.43
CA THR A 168 -4.48 8.39 12.39
C THR A 168 -3.74 9.65 12.84
N VAL A 169 -3.45 10.60 11.95
CA VAL A 169 -2.74 11.84 12.30
C VAL A 169 -3.65 12.76 13.11
N HIS A 170 -4.93 12.87 12.75
CA HIS A 170 -5.94 13.55 13.55
C HIS A 170 -6.05 12.98 14.97
N ALA A 171 -6.09 11.65 15.11
CA ALA A 171 -6.17 11.01 16.43
C ALA A 171 -4.95 11.29 17.33
N LEU A 172 -3.77 11.51 16.72
CA LEU A 172 -2.53 11.77 17.45
C LEU A 172 -2.29 13.25 17.76
N THR A 173 -2.72 14.15 16.87
CA THR A 173 -2.29 15.57 16.88
C THR A 173 -3.44 16.57 16.93
N GLY A 174 -4.68 16.13 16.71
CA GLY A 174 -5.86 16.99 16.63
C GLY A 174 -6.02 17.76 15.32
N MET A 175 -5.07 17.64 14.38
CA MET A 175 -5.09 18.35 13.10
C MET A 175 -6.30 17.95 12.24
N ASN A 176 -6.88 18.90 11.49
CA ASN A 176 -8.15 18.69 10.79
C ASN A 176 -8.02 17.71 9.61
N VAL A 177 -8.74 16.58 9.68
CA VAL A 177 -8.79 15.51 8.67
C VAL A 177 -8.94 16.00 7.22
N ASN A 178 -9.72 17.06 6.99
CA ASN A 178 -9.91 17.61 5.64
C ASN A 178 -8.63 18.23 5.07
N LEU A 179 -7.84 18.88 5.94
CA LEU A 179 -6.58 19.49 5.56
C LEU A 179 -5.52 18.40 5.34
N GLU A 180 -5.48 17.38 6.20
CA GLU A 180 -4.51 16.27 6.05
C GLU A 180 -4.79 15.40 4.83
N SER A 181 -6.07 15.22 4.47
CA SER A 181 -6.43 14.43 3.28
C SER A 181 -6.09 15.16 1.97
N PHE A 182 -5.87 16.47 2.03
CA PHE A 182 -5.55 17.31 0.88
C PHE A 182 -4.03 17.50 0.67
N LEU A 183 -3.25 17.51 1.76
CA LEU A 183 -1.79 17.68 1.76
C LEU A 183 -1.06 16.37 1.43
#